data_AF-A0A5M9ZUU8-F1
#
_entry.id   AF-A0A5M9ZUU8-F1
#
_cell.length_a   1.000
_cell.length_b   1.000
_cell.length_c   1.000
_cell.angle_alpha   90.00
_cell.angle_beta   90.00
_cell.angle_gamma   90.00
#
_symmetry.space_group_name_H-M   'P 1'
#
loop_
_entity.id
_entity.type
_entity.pdbx_description
1 polymer ?
#
loop_
_entity_poly.entity_id
_entity_poly.type
_entity_poly.pdbx_seq_one_letter_code
_entity_poly.pdbx_strand_id
1 'polypeptide(L)'
;MATKVEWSPTDYAAQEELLEMIQQSGYSYRVLESKTDIGISFARIRDIALGKRAPVRLSEFIAICQACRQDPVSTLRRIIQRAETIKAPPAPAINADDEQARIEETLRRVQQGDMTIVADHDPLKQQYIDHGDGDDPA
;
A
#
# COMPACT_ATOMS: atom_id res chain seq x y z
N MET A 1 -25.75 24.35 9.52
CA MET A 1 -24.53 24.38 8.69
C MET A 1 -24.04 22.95 8.55
N ALA A 2 -23.84 22.44 7.33
CA ALA A 2 -23.32 21.09 7.15
C ALA A 2 -21.84 21.06 7.56
N THR A 3 -21.52 20.28 8.58
CA THR A 3 -20.13 20.10 9.05
C THR A 3 -19.32 19.48 7.92
N LYS A 4 -18.21 20.11 7.54
CA LYS A 4 -17.30 19.56 6.54
C LYS A 4 -16.75 18.25 7.09
N VAL A 5 -17.00 17.15 6.40
CA VAL A 5 -16.46 15.84 6.78
C VAL A 5 -14.97 15.85 6.49
N GLU A 6 -14.16 15.76 7.54
CA GLU A 6 -12.73 15.51 7.41
C GLU A 6 -12.49 14.02 7.19
N TRP A 7 -11.64 13.69 6.23
CA TRP A 7 -11.30 12.31 5.89
C TRP A 7 -10.02 11.93 6.60
N SER A 8 -10.03 10.76 7.24
CA SER A 8 -8.85 10.13 7.84
C SER A 8 -8.02 9.41 6.78
N PRO A 9 -6.74 9.07 7.07
CA PRO A 9 -5.92 8.23 6.19
C PRO A 9 -6.60 6.91 5.82
N THR A 10 -7.35 6.31 6.76
CA THR A 10 -8.13 5.10 6.53
C THR A 10 -9.26 5.31 5.52
N ASP A 11 -9.91 6.48 5.53
CA ASP A 11 -10.98 6.79 4.58
C ASP A 11 -10.44 6.92 3.15
N TYR A 12 -9.28 7.56 2.99
CA TYR A 12 -8.57 7.65 1.72
C TYR A 12 -8.11 6.27 1.24
N ALA A 13 -7.45 5.50 2.11
CA ALA A 13 -7.03 4.14 1.78
C ALA A 13 -8.21 3.24 1.36
N ALA A 14 -9.34 3.33 2.06
CA ALA A 14 -10.55 2.59 1.73
C ALA A 14 -11.13 3.00 0.37
N GLN A 15 -11.15 4.30 0.07
CA GLN A 15 -11.61 4.78 -1.23
C GLN A 15 -10.72 4.30 -2.37
N GLU A 16 -9.40 4.38 -2.23
CA GLU A 16 -8.46 3.95 -3.27
C GLU A 16 -8.54 2.43 -3.52
N GLU A 17 -8.56 1.60 -2.46
CA GLU A 17 -8.73 0.15 -2.59
C GLU A 17 -10.05 -0.23 -3.25
N LEU A 18 -11.15 0.46 -2.91
CA LEU A 18 -12.44 0.22 -3.54
C LEU A 18 -12.47 0.69 -4.99
N LEU A 19 -11.83 1.81 -5.33
CA LEU A 19 -11.71 2.27 -6.70
C LEU A 19 -10.95 1.26 -7.57
N GLU A 20 -9.79 0.79 -7.11
CA GLU A 20 -8.99 -0.23 -7.79
C GLU A 20 -9.77 -1.53 -7.95
N MET A 21 -10.45 -1.99 -6.89
CA MET A 21 -11.29 -3.18 -6.94
C MET A 21 -12.40 -3.08 -7.98
N ILE A 22 -13.11 -1.94 -8.02
CA ILE A 22 -14.18 -1.69 -8.99
C ILE A 22 -13.61 -1.68 -10.41
N GLN A 23 -12.48 -1.03 -10.64
CA GLN A 23 -11.82 -0.98 -11.95
C GLN A 23 -11.39 -2.39 -12.42
N GLN A 24 -10.79 -3.18 -11.53
CA GLN A 24 -10.35 -4.55 -11.84
C GLN A 24 -11.53 -5.50 -12.12
N SER A 25 -12.70 -5.26 -11.51
CA SER A 25 -13.90 -6.06 -11.77
C SER A 25 -14.45 -5.88 -13.20
N GLY A 26 -14.11 -4.77 -13.87
CA GLY A 26 -14.69 -4.39 -15.17
C GLY A 26 -16.16 -3.97 -15.11
N TYR A 27 -16.76 -3.90 -13.92
CA TYR A 27 -18.17 -3.53 -13.77
C TYR A 27 -18.35 -2.02 -13.80
N SER A 28 -19.36 -1.57 -14.56
CA SER A 28 -19.86 -0.21 -14.42
C SER A 28 -20.56 -0.04 -13.07
N TYR A 29 -20.63 1.19 -12.56
CA TYR A 29 -21.34 1.48 -11.30
C TYR A 29 -22.82 1.05 -11.34
N ARG A 30 -23.44 1.02 -12.53
CA ARG A 30 -24.84 0.58 -12.70
C ARG A 30 -24.98 -0.94 -12.58
N VAL A 31 -23.96 -1.68 -13.03
CA VAL A 31 -23.91 -3.13 -12.82
C VAL A 31 -23.64 -3.46 -11.36
N LEU A 32 -22.85 -2.65 -10.65
CA LEU A 32 -22.65 -2.82 -9.22
C LEU A 32 -23.93 -2.54 -8.43
N GLU A 33 -24.69 -1.49 -8.77
CA GLU A 33 -25.99 -1.19 -8.16
C GLU A 33 -26.94 -2.40 -8.22
N SER A 34 -26.99 -3.13 -9.35
CA SER A 34 -27.82 -4.33 -9.49
C SER A 34 -27.26 -5.58 -8.80
N LYS A 35 -25.97 -5.58 -8.44
CA LYS A 35 -25.29 -6.69 -7.77
C LYS A 35 -25.24 -6.56 -6.25
N THR A 36 -25.48 -5.37 -5.70
CA THR A 36 -25.46 -5.13 -4.26
C THR A 36 -26.82 -5.41 -3.64
N ASP A 37 -26.87 -6.35 -2.68
CA ASP A 37 -28.13 -6.77 -2.04
C ASP A 37 -28.78 -5.68 -1.18
N ILE A 38 -28.00 -4.70 -0.71
CA ILE A 38 -28.47 -3.61 0.16
C ILE A 38 -28.98 -2.37 -0.62
N GLY A 39 -29.06 -2.45 -1.96
CA GLY A 39 -29.58 -1.38 -2.80
C GLY A 39 -28.72 -0.11 -2.79
N ILE A 40 -27.39 -0.25 -2.91
CA ILE A 40 -26.51 0.92 -3.02
C ILE A 40 -26.74 1.58 -4.37
N SER A 41 -27.23 2.82 -4.36
CA SER A 41 -27.50 3.53 -5.62
C SER A 41 -26.23 3.74 -6.44
N PHE A 42 -26.40 3.81 -7.77
CA PHE A 42 -25.35 4.18 -8.72
C PHE A 42 -24.59 5.44 -8.27
N ALA A 43 -25.33 6.46 -7.83
CA ALA A 43 -24.75 7.73 -7.40
C ALA A 43 -23.85 7.55 -6.18
N ARG A 44 -24.26 6.70 -5.21
CA ARG A 44 -23.48 6.42 -4.02
C ARG A 44 -22.22 5.61 -4.34
N ILE A 45 -22.31 4.61 -5.21
CA ILE A 45 -21.14 3.83 -5.66
C ILE A 45 -20.11 4.75 -6.33
N ARG A 46 -20.58 5.64 -7.22
CA ARG A 46 -19.74 6.66 -7.85
C ARG A 46 -19.13 7.63 -6.83
N ASP A 47 -19.90 8.08 -5.84
CA ASP A 47 -19.41 8.98 -4.81
C ASP A 47 -18.31 8.31 -3.96
N ILE A 48 -18.48 7.03 -3.62
CA ILE A 48 -17.46 6.21 -2.94
C ILE A 48 -16.20 6.11 -3.81
N ALA A 49 -16.34 5.68 -5.07
CA ALA A 49 -15.22 5.49 -5.97
C ALA A 49 -14.41 6.78 -6.23
N LEU A 50 -15.08 7.94 -6.24
CA LEU A 50 -14.46 9.25 -6.50
C LEU A 50 -14.06 10.03 -5.24
N GLY A 51 -14.22 9.45 -4.03
CA GLY A 51 -13.86 10.14 -2.80
C GLY A 51 -14.73 11.37 -2.48
N LYS A 52 -16.02 11.31 -2.82
CA LYS A 52 -16.95 12.45 -2.68
C LYS A 52 -17.89 12.28 -1.49
N ARG A 53 -18.29 13.42 -0.91
CA ARG A 53 -19.30 13.59 0.16
C ARG A 53 -18.94 12.98 1.51
N ALA A 54 -18.84 11.66 1.59
CA ALA A 54 -18.63 10.95 2.85
C ALA A 54 -17.92 9.60 2.61
N PRO A 55 -17.06 9.17 3.54
CA PRO A 55 -16.41 7.86 3.49
C PRO A 55 -17.39 6.69 3.34
N VAL A 56 -16.86 5.56 2.91
CA VAL A 56 -17.63 4.32 2.77
C VAL A 56 -18.09 3.81 4.13
N ARG A 57 -19.34 3.34 4.21
CA ARG A 57 -19.85 2.64 5.42
C ARG A 57 -19.45 1.17 5.38
N LEU A 58 -19.35 0.54 6.55
CA LEU A 58 -19.02 -0.90 6.65
C LEU A 58 -19.97 -1.79 5.83
N SER A 59 -21.28 -1.51 5.87
CA SER A 59 -22.26 -2.27 5.06
C SER A 59 -22.05 -2.10 3.56
N GLU A 60 -21.72 -0.88 3.12
CA GLU A 60 -21.41 -0.57 1.71
C GLU A 60 -20.13 -1.28 1.27
N PHE A 61 -19.10 -1.26 2.11
CA PHE A 61 -17.84 -1.97 1.88
C PHE A 61 -18.04 -3.47 1.70
N ILE A 62 -18.77 -4.12 2.61
CA ILE A 62 -19.04 -5.57 2.53
C ILE A 62 -19.81 -5.90 1.24
N ALA A 63 -20.85 -5.13 0.91
CA ALA A 63 -21.66 -5.36 -0.28
C ALA A 63 -20.86 -5.18 -1.58
N ILE A 64 -19.96 -4.18 -1.65
CA ILE A 64 -19.08 -4.00 -2.82
C ILE A 64 -18.08 -5.16 -2.93
N CYS A 65 -17.48 -5.61 -1.82
CA CYS A 65 -16.60 -6.77 -1.83
C CYS A 65 -17.31 -8.02 -2.36
N GLN A 66 -18.53 -8.29 -1.89
CA GLN A 66 -19.36 -9.41 -2.36
C GLN A 66 -19.70 -9.29 -3.85
N ALA A 67 -20.12 -8.10 -4.30
CA ALA A 67 -20.44 -7.85 -5.70
C ALA A 67 -19.23 -8.07 -6.63
N CYS A 68 -18.03 -7.68 -6.18
CA CYS A 68 -16.77 -7.88 -6.87
C CYS A 68 -16.11 -9.25 -6.62
N ARG A 69 -16.76 -10.14 -5.86
CA ARG A 69 -16.24 -11.46 -5.46
C ARG A 69 -14.86 -11.41 -4.80
N GLN A 70 -14.62 -10.37 -4.00
CA GLN A 70 -13.40 -10.20 -3.21
C GLN A 70 -13.65 -10.56 -1.75
N ASP A 71 -12.65 -11.16 -1.10
CA ASP A 71 -12.71 -11.41 0.34
C ASP A 71 -12.63 -10.06 1.10
N PRO A 72 -13.64 -9.71 1.91
CA PRO A 72 -13.66 -8.44 2.62
C PRO A 72 -12.57 -8.35 3.69
N VAL A 73 -12.15 -9.47 4.30
CA VAL A 73 -11.12 -9.46 5.36
C VAL A 73 -9.75 -9.15 4.76
N SER A 74 -9.40 -9.81 3.66
CA SER A 74 -8.15 -9.55 2.94
C SER A 74 -8.10 -8.13 2.39
N THR A 75 -9.23 -7.63 1.87
CA THR A 75 -9.34 -6.24 1.43
C THR A 75 -9.17 -5.26 2.59
N LEU A 76 -9.78 -5.52 3.75
CA LEU A 76 -9.61 -4.67 4.93
C LEU A 76 -8.16 -4.63 5.42
N ARG A 77 -7.43 -5.75 5.36
CA ARG A 77 -5.99 -5.78 5.68
C ARG A 77 -5.18 -4.88 4.76
N ARG A 78 -5.46 -4.89 3.45
CA ARG A 78 -4.80 -3.98 2.49
C ARG A 78 -5.12 -2.51 2.79
N ILE A 79 -6.36 -2.19 3.13
CA ILE A 79 -6.75 -0.83 3.56
C ILE A 79 -5.94 -0.39 4.77
N ILE A 80 -5.81 -1.24 5.79
CA ILE A 80 -5.04 -0.92 7.00
C ILE A 80 -3.57 -0.69 6.65
N GLN A 81 -2.97 -1.57 5.84
CA GLN A 81 -1.57 -1.40 5.38
C GLN A 81 -1.38 -0.11 4.60
N ARG A 82 -2.29 0.21 3.68
CA ARG A 82 -2.25 1.43 2.88
C ARG A 82 -2.44 2.68 3.72
N ALA A 83 -3.32 2.64 4.72
CA ALA A 83 -3.53 3.75 5.65
C ALA A 83 -2.26 4.08 6.45
N GLU A 84 -1.48 3.06 6.85
CA GLU A 84 -0.17 3.27 7.49
C GLU A 84 0.83 3.93 6.54
N THR A 85 0.84 3.56 5.25
CA THR A 85 1.67 4.23 4.23
C THR A 85 1.28 5.69 4.03
N ILE A 86 -0.02 6.01 4.04
CA ILE A 86 -0.51 7.39 3.92
C ILE A 86 -0.15 8.22 5.16
N LYS A 87 -0.15 7.58 6.33
CA LYS A 87 0.21 8.22 7.61
C LYS A 87 1.72 8.42 7.75
N ALA A 88 2.53 7.54 7.17
CA ALA A 88 3.97 7.65 7.20
C ALA A 88 4.41 8.95 6.49
N PRO A 89 5.35 9.71 7.06
CA PRO A 89 5.96 10.81 6.33
C PRO A 89 6.57 10.25 5.05
N PRO A 90 6.53 10.99 3.92
CA PRO A 90 7.25 10.56 2.72
C PRO A 90 8.68 10.26 3.13
N ALA A 91 9.20 9.09 2.73
CA ALA A 91 10.61 8.80 2.91
C ALA A 91 11.39 10.03 2.44
N PRO A 92 12.40 10.49 3.20
CA PRO A 92 13.18 11.65 2.79
C PRO A 92 13.56 11.41 1.33
N ALA A 93 13.12 12.33 0.46
CA ALA A 93 13.50 12.27 -0.94
C ALA A 93 15.03 12.21 -0.91
N ILE A 94 15.60 11.09 -1.33
CA ILE A 94 17.04 11.03 -1.55
C ILE A 94 17.23 12.01 -2.70
N ASN A 95 17.71 13.21 -2.40
CA ASN A 95 18.02 14.16 -3.47
C ASN A 95 19.08 13.49 -4.34
N ALA A 96 19.02 13.69 -5.66
CA ALA A 96 20.04 13.11 -6.55
C ALA A 96 21.47 13.45 -6.08
N ASP A 97 21.64 14.63 -5.47
CA ASP A 97 22.89 15.07 -4.84
C ASP A 97 23.29 14.23 -3.61
N ASP A 98 22.33 13.78 -2.79
CA ASP A 98 22.58 12.92 -1.63
C ASP A 98 22.92 11.48 -2.07
N GLU A 99 22.32 11.00 -3.16
CA GLU A 99 22.66 9.72 -3.77
C GLU A 99 24.08 9.75 -4.36
N GLN A 100 24.41 10.82 -5.09
CA GLN A 100 25.72 11.01 -5.68
C GLN A 100 26.81 11.08 -4.60
N ALA A 101 26.56 11.80 -3.49
CA ALA A 101 27.49 11.90 -2.37
C ALA A 101 27.74 10.52 -1.71
N ARG A 102 26.71 9.70 -1.54
CA ARG A 102 26.85 8.33 -1.00
C ARG A 102 27.62 7.41 -1.95
N ILE A 103 27.39 7.52 -3.25
CA ILE A 103 28.12 6.75 -4.28
C ILE A 103 29.59 7.15 -4.27
N GLU A 104 29.91 8.44 -4.23
CA GLU A 104 31.29 8.95 -4.18
C GLU A 104 32.02 8.50 -2.91
N GLU A 105 31.36 8.56 -1.75
CA GLU A 105 31.93 8.07 -0.49
C GLU A 105 32.22 6.57 -0.55
N THR A 106 31.26 5.80 -1.07
CA THR A 106 31.42 4.35 -1.28
C THR A 106 32.58 4.05 -2.22
N LEU A 107 32.69 4.78 -3.33
CA LEU A 107 33.76 4.61 -4.31
C LEU A 107 35.14 4.94 -3.71
N ARG A 108 35.23 5.99 -2.89
CA ARG A 108 36.48 6.34 -2.18
C ARG A 108 36.92 5.24 -1.22
N ARG A 109 36.00 4.68 -0.44
CA ARG A 109 36.31 3.59 0.50
C ARG A 109 36.77 2.34 -0.24
N VAL A 110 36.13 1.98 -1.37
CA VAL A 110 36.58 0.89 -2.26
C VAL A 110 37.99 1.16 -2.78
N GLN A 111 38.27 2.38 -3.25
CA GLN A 111 39.60 2.78 -3.74
C GLN A 111 40.68 2.74 -2.65
N GLN A 112 40.30 2.96 -1.39
CA GLN A 112 41.15 2.83 -0.21
C GLN A 112 41.37 1.36 0.22
N GLY A 113 40.78 0.40 -0.49
CA GLY A 113 40.89 -1.03 -0.20
C GLY A 113 39.95 -1.51 0.90
N ASP A 114 38.98 -0.69 1.33
CA ASP A 114 37.97 -1.09 2.30
C ASP A 114 36.90 -1.96 1.61
N MET A 115 37.04 -3.27 1.75
CA MET A 115 36.11 -4.27 1.21
C MET A 115 34.93 -4.56 2.16
N THR A 116 34.87 -3.91 3.34
CA THR A 116 33.80 -4.14 4.32
C THR A 116 32.45 -3.51 3.93
N ILE A 117 32.42 -2.75 2.83
CA ILE A 117 31.25 -2.00 2.37
C ILE A 117 30.12 -2.92 1.85
N VAL A 118 30.41 -4.22 1.62
CA VAL A 118 29.48 -5.18 0.96
C VAL A 118 28.69 -6.04 1.98
N ALA A 119 28.33 -5.52 3.16
CA ALA A 119 27.73 -6.39 4.18
C ALA A 119 26.51 -5.93 4.98
N ASP A 120 26.04 -4.68 4.90
CA ASP A 120 25.05 -4.20 5.88
C ASP A 120 23.59 -4.07 5.39
N HIS A 121 23.29 -4.40 4.13
CA HIS A 121 21.95 -4.16 3.58
C HIS A 121 21.24 -5.36 2.93
N ASP A 122 21.74 -6.59 3.11
CA ASP A 122 20.99 -7.78 2.69
C ASP A 122 20.25 -8.41 3.89
N PRO A 123 18.91 -8.25 4.03
CA PRO A 123 18.14 -8.91 5.07
C PRO A 123 18.15 -10.43 4.98
N LEU A 124 18.59 -11.02 3.85
CA LEU A 124 18.83 -12.46 3.70
C LEU A 124 20.21 -12.90 4.21
N LYS A 125 21.05 -11.99 4.73
CA LYS A 125 22.37 -12.36 5.27
C LYS A 125 22.31 -12.92 6.69
N GLN A 126 21.30 -12.56 7.48
CA GLN A 126 21.13 -13.04 8.87
C GLN A 126 21.04 -14.57 8.96
N GLN A 127 20.40 -15.22 7.98
CA GLN A 127 20.33 -16.69 7.89
C GLN A 127 21.68 -17.37 7.59
N TYR A 128 22.68 -16.64 7.08
CA TYR A 128 24.02 -17.18 6.80
C TYR A 128 25.03 -16.85 7.90
N ILE A 129 24.67 -16.05 8.91
CA ILE A 129 25.53 -15.74 10.06
C ILE A 129 25.35 -16.80 11.16
N ASP A 130 24.18 -17.45 11.25
CA ASP A 130 23.89 -18.52 12.23
C ASP A 130 24.54 -19.88 11.93
N HIS A 131 25.17 -20.02 10.76
CA HIS A 131 25.97 -21.20 10.40
C HIS A 131 27.41 -20.75 10.14
N GLY A 132 28.14 -20.64 11.26
CA GLY A 132 29.55 -20.30 11.30
C GLY A 132 30.43 -21.28 10.54
N ASP A 133 31.53 -20.71 10.04
CA ASP A 133 32.72 -21.34 9.45
C ASP A 133 32.45 -22.48 8.47
N GLY A 134 32.64 -22.17 7.19
CA GLY A 134 32.58 -23.13 6.09
C GLY A 134 33.62 -24.24 6.22
N ASP A 135 33.30 -25.25 7.03
CA ASP A 135 33.83 -26.60 6.88
C ASP A 135 33.14 -27.20 5.64
N ASP A 136 33.89 -27.26 4.53
CA ASP A 136 33.55 -28.10 3.39
C ASP A 136 33.53 -29.57 3.86
N PRO A 137 32.42 -30.31 3.68
CA PRO A 137 32.43 -31.74 3.97
C PRO A 137 33.26 -32.47 2.90
N ALA A 138 34.31 -33.15 3.35
CA ALA A 138 35.11 -34.11 2.58
C ALA A 138 34.34 -35.40 2.25
#